data_AF-A0A6H1W301-F1
#
_entry.id   AF-A0A6H1W301-F1
#
_cell.length_a   1.000
_cell.length_b   1.000
_cell.length_c   1.000
_cell.angle_alpha   90.00
_cell.angle_beta   90.00
_cell.angle_gamma   90.00
#
_symmetry.space_group_name_H-M   'P 1'
#
loop_
_entity.id
_entity.type
_entity.pdbx_description
1 polymer ?
#
loop_
_entity_poly.entity_id
_entity_poly.type
_entity_poly.pdbx_seq_one_letter_code
_entity_poly.pdbx_strand_id
1 'polypeptide(L)'
;MQSRKKMLVPAVIAAALTIGSLAGCASGSANDTSSSPSASETAAASATLPASFPKKDVPLVDGILLVARGDEANGWSVTVQPKNTSGFADAKSALEKAGYTVQSGATDSKAVFTNDKYTVAVGTPGVSVTYAVTAN
;
A
#
# COMPACT_ATOMS: atom_id res chain seq x y z
N MET A 1 -20.24 -10.42 43.70
CA MET A 1 -20.34 -9.75 42.38
C MET A 1 -18.99 -9.95 41.70
N GLN A 2 -18.77 -10.60 40.55
CA GLN A 2 -19.57 -10.86 39.37
C GLN A 2 -19.31 -12.31 38.90
N SER A 3 -20.37 -13.09 38.71
CA SER A 3 -20.31 -14.31 37.91
C SER A 3 -21.26 -14.10 36.74
N ARG A 4 -20.71 -13.65 35.61
CA ARG A 4 -21.48 -13.46 34.38
C ARG A 4 -21.51 -14.79 33.63
N LYS A 5 -22.56 -15.57 33.88
CA LYS A 5 -23.04 -16.60 32.95
C LYS A 5 -23.30 -15.96 31.58
N LYS A 6 -22.65 -16.45 30.53
CA LYS A 6 -23.21 -16.44 29.17
C LYS A 6 -22.95 -17.79 28.52
N MET A 7 -24.01 -18.58 28.48
CA MET A 7 -24.17 -19.81 27.71
C MET A 7 -23.90 -19.52 26.23
N LEU A 8 -23.15 -20.39 25.57
CA LEU A 8 -23.13 -20.48 24.10
C LEU A 8 -23.62 -21.89 23.74
N VAL A 9 -24.81 -21.92 23.13
CA VAL A 9 -25.46 -23.10 22.55
C VAL A 9 -24.96 -23.26 21.11
N PRO A 10 -24.63 -24.48 20.63
CA PRO A 10 -24.21 -24.70 19.25
C PRO A 10 -25.37 -25.08 18.32
N ALA A 11 -25.11 -24.87 17.02
CA ALA A 11 -25.69 -25.53 15.85
C ALA A 11 -27.14 -25.21 15.44
N VAL A 12 -27.29 -24.51 14.30
CA VAL A 12 -28.23 -24.90 13.23
C VAL A 12 -27.61 -24.58 11.87
N ILE A 13 -27.56 -25.63 11.04
CA ILE A 13 -27.18 -25.68 9.64
C ILE A 13 -28.32 -25.12 8.78
N ALA A 14 -28.01 -24.27 7.80
CA ALA A 14 -28.87 -24.11 6.63
C ALA A 14 -28.02 -23.71 5.42
N ALA A 15 -27.71 -24.71 4.58
CA ALA A 15 -27.25 -24.50 3.22
C ALA A 15 -28.46 -24.08 2.36
N ALA A 16 -28.38 -22.92 1.71
CA ALA A 16 -29.32 -22.52 0.68
C ALA A 16 -28.54 -22.17 -0.59
N LEU A 17 -28.45 -23.14 -1.50
CA LEU A 17 -27.98 -22.93 -2.87
C LEU A 17 -29.06 -22.16 -3.63
N THR A 18 -28.81 -20.89 -3.91
CA THR A 18 -29.64 -20.12 -4.85
C THR A 18 -28.82 -19.78 -6.08
N ILE A 19 -29.09 -20.54 -7.14
CA ILE A 19 -28.53 -20.36 -8.48
C ILE A 19 -29.42 -19.31 -9.15
N GLY A 20 -28.99 -18.05 -9.12
CA GLY A 20 -29.68 -16.93 -9.77
C GLY A 20 -29.10 -16.65 -11.15
N SER A 21 -29.80 -17.09 -12.19
CA SER A 21 -29.49 -16.81 -13.59
C SER A 21 -29.61 -15.31 -13.89
N LEU A 22 -28.48 -14.62 -14.13
CA LEU A 22 -28.47 -13.26 -14.68
C LEU A 22 -28.59 -13.34 -16.21
N ALA A 23 -29.82 -13.27 -16.70
CA ALA A 23 -30.09 -12.83 -18.06
C ALA A 23 -29.78 -11.32 -18.14
N GLY A 24 -28.91 -10.96 -19.09
CA GLY A 24 -28.61 -9.57 -19.40
C GLY A 24 -29.77 -8.86 -20.08
N CYS A 25 -29.94 -7.58 -19.73
CA CYS A 25 -30.62 -6.60 -20.57
C CYS A 25 -29.85 -5.28 -20.48
N ALA A 26 -29.40 -4.82 -21.64
CA ALA A 26 -28.70 -3.58 -21.84
C ALA A 26 -29.63 -2.37 -21.68
N SER A 27 -29.15 -1.33 -21.01
CA SER A 27 -29.63 0.05 -21.20
C SER A 27 -28.62 0.99 -20.57
N GLY A 28 -28.06 1.85 -21.41
CA GLY A 28 -26.77 2.50 -21.21
C GLY A 28 -26.76 3.71 -20.29
N SER A 29 -25.54 4.20 -20.07
CA SER A 29 -25.26 5.61 -19.89
C SER A 29 -23.81 5.84 -20.29
N ALA A 30 -23.63 6.89 -21.08
CA ALA A 30 -22.36 7.38 -21.55
C ALA A 30 -21.35 7.45 -20.41
N ASN A 31 -20.14 6.98 -20.66
CA ASN A 31 -19.02 7.35 -19.82
C ASN A 31 -17.81 7.63 -20.71
N ASP A 32 -17.30 8.82 -20.51
CA ASP A 32 -16.37 9.54 -21.35
C ASP A 32 -15.11 8.76 -21.69
N THR A 33 -14.74 8.91 -22.95
CA THR A 33 -13.41 8.66 -23.50
C THR A 33 -12.35 9.33 -22.63
N SER A 34 -11.46 8.55 -22.03
CA SER A 34 -10.09 8.97 -21.68
C SER A 34 -9.21 7.74 -21.45
N SER A 35 -8.56 7.31 -22.54
CA SER A 35 -7.24 6.68 -22.61
C SER A 35 -6.86 5.67 -21.51
N SER A 36 -7.16 4.40 -21.76
CA SER A 36 -6.48 3.26 -21.14
C SER A 36 -5.16 2.98 -21.86
N PRO A 37 -4.02 2.80 -21.15
CA PRO A 37 -3.04 1.85 -21.59
C PRO A 37 -3.39 0.49 -21.00
N SER A 38 -3.52 -0.50 -21.88
CA SER A 38 -3.54 -1.92 -21.55
C SER A 38 -2.31 -2.30 -20.74
N ALA A 39 -2.53 -2.95 -19.60
CA ALA A 39 -1.64 -4.00 -19.11
C ALA A 39 -2.46 -4.97 -18.27
N SER A 40 -2.71 -6.14 -18.84
CA SER A 40 -3.27 -7.31 -18.17
C SER A 40 -2.30 -7.80 -17.10
N GLU A 41 -2.46 -7.37 -15.86
CA GLU A 41 -2.10 -8.12 -14.66
C GLU A 41 -3.20 -7.83 -13.65
N THR A 42 -3.69 -8.85 -12.93
CA THR A 42 -4.69 -8.75 -11.86
C THR A 42 -4.64 -7.40 -11.16
N ALA A 43 -5.60 -6.52 -11.48
CA ALA A 43 -5.63 -5.14 -11.00
C ALA A 43 -5.98 -5.14 -9.51
N ALA A 44 -5.00 -5.49 -8.66
CA ALA A 44 -4.99 -5.04 -7.29
C ALA A 44 -5.08 -3.53 -7.35
N ALA A 45 -6.11 -2.96 -6.73
CA ALA A 45 -6.39 -1.53 -6.76
C ALA A 45 -5.11 -0.74 -6.41
N SER A 46 -4.46 -0.18 -7.42
CA SER A 46 -3.26 0.63 -7.24
C SER A 46 -3.71 2.01 -6.77
N ALA A 47 -3.33 2.39 -5.56
CA ALA A 47 -3.53 3.74 -5.07
C ALA A 47 -2.88 4.76 -6.01
N THR A 48 -3.44 5.97 -6.09
CA THR A 48 -2.83 7.05 -6.89
C THR A 48 -1.80 7.78 -6.04
N LEU A 49 -0.57 7.92 -6.54
CA LEU A 49 0.45 8.68 -5.81
C LEU A 49 0.12 10.18 -5.88
N PRO A 50 0.10 10.90 -4.73
CA PRO A 50 -0.12 12.34 -4.72
C PRO A 50 0.84 13.05 -5.68
N ALA A 51 0.34 14.03 -6.44
CA ALA A 51 1.16 14.81 -7.36
C ALA A 51 2.28 15.58 -6.64
N SER A 52 2.05 15.94 -5.37
CA SER A 52 3.02 16.59 -4.51
C SER A 52 4.16 15.67 -4.05
N PHE A 53 4.06 14.34 -4.25
CA PHE A 53 5.10 13.42 -3.79
C PHE A 53 6.40 13.59 -4.59
N PRO A 54 7.55 13.77 -3.93
CA PRO A 54 8.83 14.00 -4.59
C PRO A 54 9.43 12.70 -5.14
N LYS A 55 8.86 12.13 -6.22
CA LYS A 55 9.31 10.87 -6.86
C LYS A 55 10.77 10.87 -7.32
N LYS A 56 11.31 12.06 -7.55
CA LYS A 56 12.67 12.31 -8.05
C LYS A 56 13.72 12.33 -6.94
N ASP A 57 13.32 12.73 -5.74
CA ASP A 57 14.17 12.69 -4.56
C ASP A 57 13.98 11.38 -3.79
N VAL A 58 12.74 10.88 -3.66
CA VAL A 58 12.41 9.64 -2.94
C VAL A 58 12.07 8.51 -3.92
N PRO A 59 13.04 7.62 -4.24
CA PRO A 59 12.76 6.43 -5.03
C PRO A 59 11.87 5.45 -4.24
N LEU A 60 10.94 4.82 -4.94
CA LEU A 60 10.10 3.75 -4.43
C LEU A 60 10.49 2.44 -5.11
N VAL A 61 10.32 1.32 -4.41
CA VAL A 61 10.51 -0.01 -5.00
C VAL A 61 9.48 -0.32 -6.08
N ASP A 62 9.89 -1.15 -7.04
CA ASP A 62 8.98 -1.66 -8.05
C ASP A 62 7.94 -2.60 -7.44
N GLY A 63 6.67 -2.35 -7.73
CA GLY A 63 5.57 -3.08 -7.11
C GLY A 63 4.22 -2.41 -7.27
N ILE A 64 3.24 -2.96 -6.57
CA ILE A 64 1.86 -2.48 -6.56
C ILE A 64 1.72 -1.45 -5.44
N LEU A 65 1.30 -0.24 -5.79
CA LEU A 65 1.06 0.81 -4.81
C LEU A 65 -0.26 0.53 -4.06
N LEU A 66 -0.20 0.09 -2.81
CA LEU A 66 -1.39 -0.23 -2.02
C LEU A 66 -2.01 0.99 -1.37
N VAL A 67 -1.15 1.88 -0.86
CA VAL A 67 -1.57 3.10 -0.16
C VAL A 67 -0.65 4.23 -0.60
N ALA A 68 -1.22 5.39 -0.87
CA ALA A 68 -0.46 6.59 -1.13
C ALA A 68 -1.31 7.80 -0.73
N ARG A 69 -0.86 8.49 0.32
CA ARG A 69 -1.60 9.62 0.90
C ARG A 69 -0.65 10.60 1.58
N GLY A 70 -1.18 11.76 1.92
CA GLY A 70 -0.43 12.83 2.56
C GLY A 70 0.08 13.86 1.55
N ASP A 71 0.80 14.84 2.08
CA ASP A 71 1.21 16.06 1.41
C ASP A 71 2.46 16.62 2.08
N GLU A 72 3.00 17.72 1.56
CA GLU A 72 4.24 18.31 2.08
C GLU A 72 4.11 18.79 3.53
N ALA A 73 2.93 19.27 3.96
CA ALA A 73 2.73 19.78 5.31
C ALA A 73 2.55 18.66 6.34
N ASN A 74 1.90 17.55 5.96
CA ASN A 74 1.63 16.41 6.87
C ASN A 74 2.63 15.25 6.72
N GLY A 75 3.50 15.30 5.72
CA GLY A 75 4.29 14.17 5.25
C GLY A 75 3.47 13.21 4.39
N TRP A 76 4.18 12.35 3.66
CA TRP A 76 3.59 11.33 2.80
C TRP A 76 3.69 9.95 3.45
N SER A 77 2.65 9.15 3.29
CA SER A 77 2.62 7.74 3.68
C SER A 77 2.28 6.90 2.46
N VAL A 78 3.23 6.07 2.07
CA VAL A 78 3.17 5.27 0.85
C VAL A 78 3.45 3.82 1.20
N THR A 79 2.55 2.90 0.87
CA THR A 79 2.77 1.46 1.03
C THR A 79 2.81 0.80 -0.33
N VAL A 80 3.91 0.13 -0.62
CA VAL A 80 4.14 -0.62 -1.84
C VAL A 80 4.20 -2.09 -1.50
N GLN A 81 3.47 -2.91 -2.25
CA GLN A 81 3.68 -4.35 -2.27
C GLN A 81 4.73 -4.67 -3.34
N PRO A 82 5.99 -4.93 -2.96
CA PRO A 82 7.03 -5.30 -3.90
C PRO A 82 6.66 -6.60 -4.62
N LYS A 83 7.09 -6.75 -5.86
CA LYS A 83 6.95 -8.01 -6.62
C LYS A 83 7.74 -9.17 -5.99
N ASN A 84 8.76 -8.83 -5.19
CA ASN A 84 9.76 -9.75 -4.67
C ASN A 84 9.73 -9.71 -3.13
N THR A 85 10.12 -10.78 -2.46
CA THR A 85 10.24 -10.81 -0.99
C THR A 85 11.35 -9.90 -0.45
N SER A 86 12.28 -9.45 -1.31
CA SER A 86 13.39 -8.56 -0.96
C SER A 86 13.07 -7.06 -1.02
N GLY A 87 11.80 -6.66 -1.13
CA GLY A 87 11.44 -5.26 -1.34
C GLY A 87 12.01 -4.29 -0.29
N PHE A 88 12.12 -4.70 0.97
CA PHE A 88 12.74 -3.83 1.99
C PHE A 88 14.24 -3.60 1.73
N ALA A 89 14.97 -4.61 1.28
CA ALA A 89 16.39 -4.46 0.95
C ALA A 89 16.58 -3.56 -0.29
N ASP A 90 15.77 -3.77 -1.33
CA ASP A 90 15.76 -2.91 -2.52
C ASP A 90 15.43 -1.45 -2.18
N ALA A 91 14.47 -1.22 -1.28
CA ALA A 91 14.11 0.12 -0.82
C ALA A 91 15.28 0.84 -0.16
N LYS A 92 15.99 0.14 0.73
CA LYS A 92 17.17 0.68 1.40
C LYS A 92 18.25 1.05 0.39
N SER A 93 18.61 0.11 -0.49
CA SER A 93 19.64 0.36 -1.51
C SER A 93 19.27 1.49 -2.48
N ALA A 94 17.98 1.62 -2.83
CA ALA A 94 17.51 2.72 -3.67
C ALA A 94 17.67 4.08 -2.98
N LEU A 95 17.30 4.18 -1.69
CA LEU A 95 17.44 5.41 -0.89
C LEU A 95 18.91 5.76 -0.66
N GLU A 96 19.76 4.80 -0.33
CA GLU A 96 21.21 5.02 -0.19
C GLU A 96 21.82 5.52 -1.50
N LYS A 97 21.41 4.96 -2.64
CA LYS A 97 21.87 5.39 -3.97
C LYS A 97 21.34 6.77 -4.36
N ALA A 98 20.19 7.18 -3.82
CA ALA A 98 19.67 8.54 -3.93
C ALA A 98 20.38 9.54 -2.99
N GLY A 99 21.36 9.09 -2.20
CA GLY A 99 22.17 9.92 -1.32
C GLY A 99 21.59 10.07 0.09
N TYR A 100 20.61 9.26 0.48
CA TYR A 100 20.13 9.26 1.86
C TYR A 100 21.11 8.55 2.78
N THR A 101 21.28 9.09 3.98
CA THR A 101 22.07 8.48 5.05
C THR A 101 21.17 7.69 5.98
N VAL A 102 21.48 6.41 6.18
CA VAL A 102 20.79 5.57 7.17
C VAL A 102 21.06 6.08 8.58
N GLN A 103 20.00 6.24 9.36
CA GLN A 103 20.07 6.65 10.76
C GLN A 103 20.32 5.45 11.67
N SER A 104 20.92 5.71 12.83
CA SER A 104 21.13 4.71 13.87
C SER A 104 19.79 4.10 14.32
N GLY A 105 19.79 2.79 14.61
CA GLY A 105 18.57 2.07 15.01
C GLY A 105 17.76 1.52 13.85
N ALA A 106 18.35 1.43 12.65
CA ALA A 106 17.87 0.56 11.59
C ALA A 106 17.97 -0.92 12.01
N THR A 107 16.99 -1.70 11.59
CA THR A 107 16.85 -3.14 11.78
C THR A 107 16.51 -3.80 10.45
N ASP A 108 16.35 -5.13 10.45
CA ASP A 108 15.98 -5.89 9.25
C ASP A 108 14.56 -5.62 8.76
N SER A 109 13.74 -4.90 9.52
CA SER A 109 12.33 -4.62 9.16
C SER A 109 11.93 -3.16 9.26
N LYS A 110 12.84 -2.28 9.71
CA LYS A 110 12.62 -0.85 9.88
C LYS A 110 13.95 -0.13 9.67
N ALA A 111 13.97 0.92 8.86
CA ALA A 111 15.14 1.78 8.72
C ALA A 111 14.67 3.20 8.51
N VAL A 112 15.38 4.17 9.07
CA VAL A 112 15.11 5.59 8.84
C VAL A 112 16.28 6.13 8.04
N PHE A 113 15.97 6.84 6.98
CA PHE A 113 16.89 7.45 6.05
C PHE A 113 16.67 8.96 6.11
N THR A 114 17.74 9.74 6.17
CA THR A 114 17.63 11.20 6.16
C THR A 114 18.59 11.80 5.15
N ASN A 115 18.20 12.94 4.60
CA ASN A 115 19.02 13.74 3.72
C ASN A 115 18.74 15.23 4.01
N ASP A 116 19.36 16.15 3.27
CA ASP A 116 19.17 17.59 3.48
C ASP A 116 17.72 18.06 3.31
N LYS A 117 16.92 17.36 2.49
CA LYS A 117 15.53 17.76 2.18
C LYS A 117 14.44 16.95 2.87
N TYR A 118 14.67 15.65 3.10
CA TYR A 118 13.62 14.73 3.52
C TYR A 118 14.14 13.69 4.49
N THR A 119 13.26 13.27 5.40
CA THR A 119 13.42 12.09 6.23
C THR A 119 12.43 11.01 5.80
N VAL A 120 12.93 9.82 5.45
CA VAL A 120 12.17 8.67 4.95
C VAL A 120 12.31 7.52 5.94
N ALA A 121 11.25 7.22 6.68
CA ALA A 121 11.15 6.01 7.47
C ALA A 121 10.55 4.88 6.63
N VAL A 122 11.34 3.84 6.40
CA VAL A 122 10.91 2.63 5.71
C VAL A 122 10.67 1.52 6.72
N GLY A 123 9.56 0.81 6.61
CA GLY A 123 9.28 -0.37 7.42
C GLY A 123 8.51 -1.43 6.64
N THR A 124 8.66 -2.69 7.02
CA THR A 124 8.00 -3.81 6.33
C THR A 124 7.17 -4.66 7.29
N PRO A 125 5.84 -4.43 7.41
CA PRO A 125 4.96 -5.35 8.11
C PRO A 125 4.71 -6.59 7.22
N GLY A 126 5.65 -7.54 7.23
CA GLY A 126 5.59 -8.74 6.41
C GLY A 126 6.20 -8.54 5.02
N VAL A 127 5.40 -8.70 3.96
CA VAL A 127 5.85 -8.62 2.56
C VAL A 127 5.72 -7.22 1.94
N SER A 128 4.99 -6.31 2.56
CA SER A 128 4.75 -4.96 2.04
C SER A 128 5.73 -3.95 2.65
N VAL A 129 6.17 -2.98 1.87
CA VAL A 129 7.09 -1.92 2.29
C VAL A 129 6.33 -0.61 2.43
N THR A 130 6.33 -0.04 3.62
CA THR A 130 5.75 1.27 3.93
C THR A 130 6.86 2.31 4.06
N TYR A 131 6.66 3.44 3.38
CA TYR A 131 7.48 4.63 3.39
C TYR A 131 6.69 5.75 4.06
N ALA A 132 7.25 6.33 5.11
CA ALA A 132 6.79 7.58 5.68
C ALA A 132 7.84 8.65 5.37
N VAL A 133 7.48 9.62 4.54
CA VAL A 133 8.35 10.69 4.07
C VAL A 133 7.92 11.99 4.73
N THR A 134 8.86 12.70 5.33
CA THR A 134 8.63 14.03 5.92
C THR A 134 9.65 14.99 5.35
N ALA A 135 9.23 16.21 5.00
CA ALA A 135 10.15 17.29 4.66
C ALA A 135 10.91 17.77 5.91
N ASN A 136 12.20 18.05 5.76
CA ASN A 136 13.02 18.64 6.83
C ASN A 136 12.94 20.17 6.84
#